data_AF-A0A936DTT7-F1
#
_entry.id   AF-A0A936DTT7-F1
#
_cell.length_a   1.000
_cell.length_b   1.000
_cell.length_c   1.000
_cell.angle_alpha   90.00
_cell.angle_beta   90.00
_cell.angle_gamma   90.00
#
_symmetry.space_group_name_H-M   'P 1'
#
loop_
_entity.id
_entity.type
_entity.pdbx_description
1 polymer ?
#
loop_
_entity_poly.entity_id
_entity_poly.type
_entity_poly.pdbx_seq_one_letter_code
_entity_poly.pdbx_strand_id
1 'polypeptide(L)'
;MLDVTSLCHADPKRQGSPRRISFALCFVAVLFAGAALEASARPATSSERTRALDNYGKLAIGFIKNQGQAPSDIAFYLQSPGKSLYFTDRGHALRLVNGSGADARTHTVRVELVGAESAPMRGAQQAEGLVSYFRGAKDEWHTGIPVYQEILYVQPWPGVALSYQSEGGSLNRSTRSHRLPTPGRSD
;
A
#
# COMPACT_ATOMS: atom_id res chain seq x y z
N MET A 1 -40.40 48.46 -37.08
CA MET A 1 -39.08 47.94 -37.48
C MET A 1 -39.33 46.51 -37.92
N LEU A 2 -38.98 46.26 -39.19
CA LEU A 2 -39.27 45.11 -40.05
C LEU A 2 -39.01 43.76 -39.32
N ASP A 3 -39.93 42.80 -39.33
CA ASP A 3 -40.29 41.87 -40.43
C ASP A 3 -39.24 40.75 -40.62
N VAL A 4 -39.74 39.61 -41.11
CA VAL A 4 -39.06 38.40 -41.63
C VAL A 4 -39.04 37.22 -40.63
N THR A 5 -40.10 36.38 -40.58
CA THR A 5 -40.31 35.13 -41.39
C THR A 5 -39.58 33.93 -40.76
N SER A 6 -40.07 32.70 -40.63
CA SER A 6 -41.29 31.99 -41.03
C SER A 6 -41.16 30.58 -40.43
N LEU A 7 -42.31 29.88 -40.33
CA LEU A 7 -42.56 28.46 -40.61
C LEU A 7 -41.42 27.44 -40.32
N CYS A 8 -41.66 26.36 -39.56
CA CYS A 8 -42.70 25.40 -39.90
C CYS A 8 -43.42 24.84 -38.67
N HIS A 9 -44.75 24.91 -38.78
CA HIS A 9 -45.76 24.20 -38.05
C HIS A 9 -46.24 23.03 -38.94
N ALA A 10 -46.36 21.83 -38.37
CA ALA A 10 -47.18 20.73 -38.88
C ALA A 10 -47.47 19.82 -37.66
N ASP A 11 -48.53 20.01 -36.89
CA ASP A 11 -49.95 19.62 -37.11
C ASP A 11 -50.18 18.10 -36.92
N PRO A 12 -51.39 17.60 -36.57
CA PRO A 12 -51.87 17.45 -35.21
C PRO A 12 -52.43 16.02 -34.96
N LYS A 13 -53.26 15.90 -33.91
CA LYS A 13 -54.34 14.91 -33.66
C LYS A 13 -54.14 13.97 -32.48
N ARG A 14 -54.61 14.50 -31.35
CA ARG A 14 -55.25 13.75 -30.28
C ARG A 14 -56.54 13.07 -30.77
N GLN A 15 -56.76 11.88 -30.19
CA GLN A 15 -58.04 11.36 -29.68
C GLN A 15 -59.06 10.79 -30.68
N GLY A 16 -59.18 9.47 -30.61
CA GLY A 16 -60.40 8.71 -30.84
C GLY A 16 -60.37 7.42 -30.01
N SER A 17 -60.83 7.50 -28.75
CA SER A 17 -61.35 6.34 -28.00
C SER A 17 -62.75 6.00 -28.58
N PRO A 18 -63.45 4.86 -28.27
CA PRO A 18 -63.45 4.18 -26.97
C PRO A 18 -63.77 2.66 -26.89
N ARG A 19 -63.56 2.13 -25.68
CA ARG A 19 -64.40 1.16 -24.92
C ARG A 19 -64.47 -0.35 -25.28
N ARG A 20 -64.09 -1.12 -24.24
CA ARG A 20 -64.62 -2.42 -23.74
C ARG A 20 -64.13 -3.64 -24.53
N ILE A 21 -63.67 -4.74 -23.93
CA ILE A 21 -64.35 -5.65 -22.99
C ILE A 21 -63.29 -6.50 -22.26
N SER A 22 -63.48 -6.76 -20.96
CA SER A 22 -62.69 -7.72 -20.17
C SER A 22 -62.65 -9.12 -20.80
N PHE A 23 -61.45 -9.70 -20.93
CA PHE A 23 -61.26 -11.14 -21.05
C PHE A 23 -60.19 -11.59 -20.06
N ALA A 24 -60.53 -12.60 -19.28
CA ALA A 24 -59.71 -13.18 -18.24
C ALA A 24 -58.65 -14.14 -18.80
N LEU A 25 -57.63 -14.39 -17.97
CA LEU A 25 -56.63 -15.46 -17.96
C LEU A 25 -55.37 -15.38 -18.85
N CYS A 26 -54.24 -15.34 -18.12
CA CYS A 26 -52.92 -15.94 -18.37
C CYS A 26 -52.15 -15.57 -19.65
N PHE A 27 -51.07 -14.77 -19.50
CA PHE A 27 -49.70 -15.24 -19.78
C PHE A 27 -48.62 -14.25 -19.31
N VAL A 28 -47.64 -14.79 -18.58
CA VAL A 28 -46.23 -14.36 -18.41
C VAL A 28 -45.88 -13.23 -17.45
N ALA A 29 -45.26 -13.67 -16.36
CA ALA A 29 -44.39 -12.92 -15.47
C ALA A 29 -43.32 -12.11 -16.22
N VAL A 30 -43.39 -10.78 -16.12
CA VAL A 30 -42.25 -9.92 -16.47
C VAL A 30 -41.28 -9.95 -15.30
N LEU A 31 -40.28 -10.80 -15.52
CA LEU A 31 -39.02 -10.98 -14.82
C LEU A 31 -38.45 -9.70 -14.21
N PHE A 32 -38.20 -9.75 -12.91
CA PHE A 32 -37.28 -8.85 -12.20
C PHE A 32 -35.88 -8.96 -12.82
N ALA A 33 -35.58 -8.12 -13.82
CA ALA A 33 -34.22 -7.88 -14.29
C ALA A 33 -33.56 -6.79 -13.43
N GLY A 34 -33.51 -7.03 -12.12
CA GLY A 34 -32.58 -6.33 -11.24
C GLY A 34 -31.27 -7.09 -11.29
N ALA A 35 -30.38 -6.71 -12.20
CA ALA A 35 -29.02 -7.21 -12.22
C ALA A 35 -28.31 -6.78 -10.93
N ALA A 36 -28.42 -7.61 -9.89
CA ALA A 36 -27.49 -7.59 -8.78
C ALA A 36 -26.13 -8.02 -9.34
N LEU A 37 -25.35 -7.05 -9.79
CA LEU A 37 -23.90 -7.20 -9.92
C LEU A 37 -23.31 -7.20 -8.51
N GLU A 38 -23.79 -8.09 -7.65
CA GLU A 38 -23.08 -8.44 -6.44
C GLU A 38 -21.92 -9.31 -6.86
N ALA A 39 -20.75 -8.70 -6.99
CA ALA A 39 -19.49 -9.42 -7.04
C ALA A 39 -19.37 -10.22 -5.73
N SER A 40 -19.94 -11.43 -5.73
CA SER A 40 -19.86 -12.36 -4.60
C SER A 40 -18.40 -12.78 -4.46
N ALA A 41 -17.72 -12.18 -3.49
CA ALA A 41 -16.40 -12.61 -3.08
C ALA A 41 -16.52 -14.04 -2.52
N ARG A 42 -16.17 -15.04 -3.35
CA ARG A 42 -16.14 -16.43 -2.91
C ARG A 42 -15.14 -16.59 -1.77
N PRO A 43 -15.49 -17.31 -0.69
CA PRO A 43 -14.54 -17.59 0.38
C PRO A 43 -13.40 -18.44 -0.19
N ALA A 44 -12.16 -18.01 0.06
CA ALA A 44 -10.98 -18.76 -0.35
C ALA A 44 -10.97 -20.15 0.32
N THR A 45 -10.68 -21.18 -0.48
CA THR A 45 -10.52 -22.56 -0.02
C THR A 45 -9.30 -22.70 0.90
N SER A 46 -9.26 -23.77 1.70
CA SER A 46 -8.10 -24.07 2.56
C SER A 46 -6.80 -24.19 1.77
N SER A 47 -6.85 -24.80 0.58
CA SER A 47 -5.70 -24.93 -0.33
C SER A 47 -5.20 -23.56 -0.83
N GLU A 48 -6.11 -22.65 -1.20
CA GLU A 48 -5.75 -21.29 -1.63
C GLU A 48 -5.17 -20.48 -0.49
N ARG A 49 -5.72 -20.61 0.71
CA ARG A 49 -5.16 -19.98 1.93
C ARG A 49 -3.77 -20.51 2.24
N THR A 50 -3.54 -21.82 2.17
CA THR A 50 -2.23 -22.42 2.41
C THR A 50 -1.21 -21.98 1.37
N ARG A 51 -1.56 -21.96 0.07
CA ARG A 51 -0.69 -21.44 -0.99
C ARG A 51 -0.40 -19.95 -0.83
N ALA A 52 -1.39 -19.16 -0.42
CA ALA A 52 -1.20 -17.74 -0.15
C ALA A 52 -0.24 -17.52 1.04
N LEU A 53 -0.36 -18.31 2.12
CA LEU A 53 0.55 -18.25 3.27
C LEU A 53 1.98 -18.73 2.91
N ASP A 54 2.10 -19.79 2.12
CA ASP A 54 3.38 -20.32 1.66
C ASP A 54 4.09 -19.32 0.73
N ASN A 55 3.34 -18.69 -0.18
CA ASN A 55 3.85 -17.61 -1.02
C ASN A 55 4.16 -16.34 -0.20
N TYR A 56 3.39 -16.05 0.84
CA TYR A 56 3.67 -14.94 1.77
C TYR A 56 5.00 -15.12 2.50
N GLY A 57 5.36 -16.37 2.84
CA GLY A 57 6.69 -16.70 3.36
C GLY A 57 7.83 -16.55 2.35
N LYS A 58 7.52 -16.51 1.05
CA LYS A 58 8.48 -16.40 -0.08
C LYS A 58 8.55 -15.00 -0.69
N LEU A 59 7.68 -14.07 -0.30
CA LEU A 59 7.77 -12.68 -0.75
C LEU A 59 9.13 -12.11 -0.37
N ALA A 60 9.67 -11.23 -1.22
CA ALA A 60 10.93 -10.55 -0.97
C ALA A 60 10.85 -9.82 0.38
N ILE A 61 11.51 -10.37 1.40
CA ILE A 61 11.62 -9.74 2.72
C ILE A 61 12.55 -8.56 2.54
N GLY A 62 11.97 -7.35 2.48
CA GLY A 62 12.71 -6.12 2.25
C GLY A 62 12.10 -4.94 3.00
N PHE A 63 12.74 -3.78 2.84
CA PHE A 63 12.34 -2.53 3.46
C PHE A 63 11.21 -1.88 2.66
N ILE A 64 10.10 -1.62 3.33
CA ILE A 64 8.94 -0.94 2.79
C ILE A 64 9.07 0.54 3.14
N LYS A 65 8.94 1.42 2.14
CA LYS A 65 8.93 2.87 2.35
C LYS A 65 7.61 3.28 3.01
N ASN A 66 7.68 4.07 4.07
CA ASN A 66 6.48 4.66 4.64
C ASN A 66 5.95 5.76 3.72
N GLN A 67 4.70 5.61 3.27
CA GLN A 67 3.92 6.60 2.54
C GLN A 67 2.58 6.89 3.24
N GLY A 68 2.54 6.72 4.57
CA GLY A 68 1.34 6.91 5.39
C GLY A 68 0.80 5.63 6.04
N GLN A 69 1.42 4.47 5.82
CA GLN A 69 0.97 3.19 6.39
C GLN A 69 1.30 3.07 7.90
N ALA A 70 2.25 3.87 8.38
CA ALA A 70 2.78 3.88 9.74
C ALA A 70 2.99 5.33 10.22
N PRO A 71 3.18 5.55 11.54
CA PRO A 71 3.54 6.86 12.10
C PRO A 71 4.65 7.57 11.32
N SER A 72 4.55 8.89 11.20
CA SER A 72 5.36 9.70 10.29
C SER A 72 6.85 9.79 10.64
N ASP A 73 7.24 9.45 11.87
CA ASP A 73 8.63 9.37 12.31
C ASP A 73 9.37 8.15 11.71
N ILE A 74 8.62 7.16 11.22
CA ILE A 74 9.17 5.98 10.55
C ILE A 74 9.34 6.28 9.07
N ALA A 75 10.56 6.19 8.55
CA ALA A 75 10.86 6.36 7.13
C ALA A 75 10.75 5.03 6.36
N PHE A 76 11.26 3.94 6.95
CA PHE A 76 11.22 2.59 6.37
C PHE A 76 10.95 1.56 7.45
N TYR A 77 10.34 0.45 7.08
CA TYR A 77 10.16 -0.68 7.99
C TYR A 77 10.28 -2.02 7.26
N LEU A 78 10.65 -3.06 8.00
CA LEU A 78 10.70 -4.43 7.52
C LEU A 78 9.84 -5.29 8.45
N GLN A 79 8.98 -6.12 7.87
CA GLN A 79 8.13 -7.04 8.61
C GLN A 79 8.43 -8.49 8.21
N SER A 80 8.64 -9.34 9.21
CA SER A 80 8.76 -10.77 9.04
C SER A 80 8.01 -11.49 10.19
N PRO A 81 7.71 -12.79 10.06
CA PRO A 81 7.05 -13.52 11.14
C PRO A 81 7.80 -13.38 12.47
N GLY A 82 7.11 -12.89 13.50
CA GLY A 82 7.68 -12.70 14.84
C GLY A 82 8.66 -11.52 14.99
N LYS A 83 8.99 -10.78 13.93
CA LYS A 83 9.95 -9.65 14.00
C LYS A 83 9.52 -8.46 13.16
N SER A 84 9.79 -7.26 13.64
CA SER A 84 9.58 -6.04 12.86
C SER A 84 10.67 -5.03 13.16
N LEU A 85 11.23 -4.43 12.12
CA LEU A 85 12.22 -3.36 12.23
C LEU A 85 11.61 -2.06 11.73
N TYR A 86 11.83 -0.98 12.47
CA TYR A 86 11.36 0.36 12.13
C TYR A 86 12.56 1.30 12.12
N PHE A 87 12.74 2.03 11.03
CA PHE A 87 13.86 2.94 10.83
C PHE A 87 13.35 4.37 10.77
N THR A 88 14.02 5.23 11.50
CA THR A 88 13.76 6.68 11.66
C THR A 88 15.06 7.40 11.31
N ASP A 89 15.01 8.71 11.13
CA ASP A 89 16.23 9.52 10.90
C ASP A 89 17.19 9.57 12.11
N ARG A 90 16.80 9.05 13.28
CA ARG A 90 17.61 8.99 14.51
C ARG A 90 18.15 7.61 14.84
N GLY A 91 17.80 6.58 14.06
CA GLY A 91 18.15 5.19 14.32
C GLY A 91 16.98 4.25 14.10
N HIS A 92 16.98 3.10 14.75
CA HIS A 92 15.98 2.06 14.50
C HIS A 92 15.55 1.30 15.76
N ALA A 93 14.39 0.66 15.67
CA ALA A 93 13.87 -0.22 16.69
C ALA A 93 13.53 -1.58 16.10
N LEU A 94 13.94 -2.64 16.80
CA LEU A 94 13.57 -4.03 16.54
C LEU A 94 12.52 -4.45 17.56
N ARG A 95 11.35 -4.85 17.08
CA ARG A 95 10.30 -5.51 17.87
C ARG A 95 10.34 -7.00 17.61
N LEU A 96 10.47 -7.78 18.68
CA LEU A 96 10.47 -9.24 18.68
C LEU A 96 9.22 -9.73 19.41
N VAL A 97 8.47 -10.63 18.80
CA VAL A 97 7.31 -11.29 19.40
C VAL A 97 7.62 -12.77 19.54
N ASN A 98 7.64 -13.26 20.78
CA ASN A 98 7.86 -14.66 21.12
C ASN A 98 6.56 -15.26 21.68
N GLY A 99 6.20 -16.46 21.22
CA GLY A 99 4.94 -17.10 21.60
C GLY A 99 3.75 -16.61 20.76
N SER A 100 2.56 -17.13 21.07
CA SER A 100 1.31 -16.81 20.38
C SER A 100 0.13 -16.74 21.36
N GLY A 101 -0.95 -16.08 20.95
CA GLY A 101 -2.16 -15.95 21.78
C GLY A 101 -1.90 -15.19 23.08
N ALA A 102 -2.48 -15.68 24.18
CA ALA A 102 -2.37 -15.07 25.51
C ALA A 102 -0.94 -15.06 26.08
N ASP A 103 -0.06 -15.93 25.60
CA ASP A 103 1.32 -16.07 26.09
C ASP A 103 2.34 -15.27 25.26
N ALA A 104 1.89 -14.51 24.26
CA ALA A 104 2.77 -13.73 23.40
C ALA A 104 3.49 -12.64 24.20
N ARG A 105 4.83 -12.71 24.23
CA ARG A 105 5.70 -11.72 24.86
C ARG A 105 6.36 -10.85 23.79
N THR A 106 6.32 -9.54 23.99
CA THR A 106 6.96 -8.57 23.09
C THR A 106 8.21 -7.99 23.76
N HIS A 107 9.33 -8.00 23.04
CA HIS A 107 10.56 -7.34 23.42
C HIS A 107 10.91 -6.28 22.38
N THR A 108 11.43 -5.14 22.82
CA THR A 108 11.86 -4.07 21.93
C THR A 108 13.31 -3.70 22.21
N VAL A 109 14.12 -3.67 21.17
CA VAL A 109 15.51 -3.19 21.20
C VAL A 109 15.58 -1.93 20.38
N ARG A 110 16.11 -0.84 20.96
CA ARG A 110 16.32 0.43 20.26
C ARG A 110 17.81 0.66 20.06
N VAL A 111 18.15 1.14 18.86
CA VAL A 111 19.50 1.57 18.50
C VAL A 111 19.41 3.01 18.02
N GLU A 112 20.23 3.87 18.61
CA GLU A 112 20.28 5.29 18.30
C GLU A 112 21.58 5.64 17.56
N LEU A 113 21.50 6.60 16.66
CA LEU A 113 22.65 7.21 16.00
C LEU A 113 23.17 8.33 16.88
N VAL A 114 23.97 7.98 17.89
CA VAL A 114 24.49 8.95 18.87
C VAL A 114 25.34 10.01 18.18
N GLY A 115 25.01 11.29 18.40
CA GLY A 115 25.72 12.43 17.81
C GLY A 115 25.34 12.74 16.36
N ALA A 116 24.40 12.00 15.76
CA ALA A 116 23.74 12.41 14.52
C ALA A 116 22.59 13.35 14.87
N GLU A 117 22.54 14.54 14.26
CA GLU A 117 21.41 15.49 14.48
C GLU A 117 20.13 14.99 13.80
N SER A 118 20.23 14.66 12.50
CA SER A 118 19.22 13.97 11.71
C SER A 118 19.93 13.31 10.52
N ALA A 119 19.57 12.07 10.20
CA ALA A 119 20.17 11.33 9.10
C ALA A 119 19.10 10.97 8.05
N PRO A 120 18.98 11.75 6.95
CA PRO A 120 18.04 11.47 5.89
C PRO A 120 18.22 10.06 5.33
N MET A 121 17.11 9.41 5.01
CA MET A 121 17.10 8.02 4.57
C MET A 121 16.72 7.87 3.10
N ARG A 122 17.35 6.91 2.40
CA ARG A 122 17.02 6.53 1.02
C ARG A 122 16.90 5.03 0.88
N GLY A 123 15.93 4.58 0.10
CA GLY A 123 15.87 3.20 -0.38
C GLY A 123 16.79 3.01 -1.59
N ALA A 124 17.46 1.88 -1.65
CA ALA A 124 18.29 1.43 -2.76
C ALA A 124 17.98 -0.02 -3.10
N GLN A 125 18.38 -0.46 -4.29
CA GLN A 125 18.14 -1.83 -4.76
C GLN A 125 16.66 -2.20 -4.65
N GLN A 126 15.80 -1.49 -5.37
CA GLN A 126 14.36 -1.77 -5.37
C GLN A 126 14.13 -3.22 -5.85
N ALA A 127 13.41 -4.00 -5.05
CA ALA A 127 13.00 -5.34 -5.41
C ALA A 127 11.90 -5.28 -6.49
N GLU A 128 11.75 -6.35 -7.26
CA GLU A 128 10.68 -6.46 -8.26
C GLU A 128 9.27 -6.50 -7.62
N GLY A 129 9.19 -6.84 -6.33
CA GLY A 129 7.94 -6.93 -5.58
C GLY A 129 7.38 -5.58 -5.13
N LEU A 130 6.05 -5.48 -5.12
CA LEU A 130 5.29 -4.37 -4.57
C LEU A 130 4.40 -4.85 -3.41
N VAL A 131 4.15 -3.96 -2.45
CA VAL A 131 3.26 -4.21 -1.31
C VAL A 131 2.04 -3.30 -1.39
N SER A 132 0.88 -3.86 -1.05
CA SER A 132 -0.38 -3.10 -0.95
C SER A 132 -1.07 -3.37 0.39
N TYR A 133 -1.60 -2.31 1.00
CA TYR A 133 -2.36 -2.32 2.25
C TYR A 133 -3.80 -1.90 1.96
N PHE A 134 -4.72 -2.85 2.13
CA PHE A 134 -6.16 -2.66 1.96
C PHE A 134 -6.84 -2.60 3.34
N ARG A 135 -6.60 -1.50 4.07
CA ARG A 135 -7.17 -1.29 5.41
C ARG A 135 -8.10 -0.09 5.37
N GLY A 136 -9.25 -0.21 6.04
CA GLY A 136 -10.24 0.87 6.09
C GLY A 136 -10.97 1.08 4.77
N ALA A 137 -11.40 2.32 4.54
CA ALA A 137 -12.11 2.71 3.32
C ALA A 137 -11.18 2.69 2.09
N LYS A 138 -11.74 2.65 0.88
CA LYS A 138 -10.96 2.46 -0.36
C LYS A 138 -9.97 3.60 -0.64
N ASP A 139 -10.30 4.81 -0.22
CA ASP A 139 -9.46 6.00 -0.27
C ASP A 139 -8.34 6.01 0.78
N GLU A 140 -8.43 5.16 1.81
CA GLU A 140 -7.37 4.91 2.81
C GLU A 140 -6.43 3.77 2.36
N TRP A 141 -6.70 3.14 1.21
CA TRP A 141 -5.85 2.07 0.70
C TRP A 141 -4.54 2.63 0.17
N HIS A 142 -3.44 1.95 0.52
CA HIS A 142 -2.13 2.24 -0.05
C HIS A 142 -1.73 1.09 -0.97
N THR A 143 -1.51 1.36 -2.25
CA THR A 143 -1.20 0.32 -3.24
C THR A 143 0.12 0.59 -3.94
N GLY A 144 0.75 -0.47 -4.46
CA GLY A 144 1.96 -0.34 -5.28
C GLY A 144 3.18 0.25 -4.56
N ILE A 145 3.29 0.04 -3.25
CA ILE A 145 4.40 0.56 -2.46
C ILE A 145 5.67 -0.24 -2.82
N PRO A 146 6.77 0.44 -3.21
CA PRO A 146 8.02 -0.23 -3.54
C PRO A 146 8.67 -0.85 -2.30
N VAL A 147 9.28 -2.01 -2.51
CA VAL A 147 10.13 -2.71 -1.55
C VAL A 147 11.58 -2.55 -1.95
N TYR A 148 12.47 -2.33 -0.99
CA TYR A 148 13.91 -2.14 -1.20
C TYR A 148 14.69 -3.25 -0.50
N GLN A 149 15.79 -3.70 -1.12
CA GLN A 149 16.72 -4.64 -0.49
C GLN A 149 17.79 -3.94 0.37
N GLU A 150 17.95 -2.63 0.17
CA GLU A 150 18.87 -1.81 0.93
C GLU A 150 18.23 -0.47 1.34
N ILE A 151 18.57 0.01 2.52
CA ILE A 151 18.31 1.38 2.96
C ILE A 151 19.61 2.03 3.41
N LEU A 152 19.73 3.33 3.18
CA LEU A 152 20.91 4.12 3.50
C LEU A 152 20.53 5.30 4.39
N TYR A 153 21.28 5.46 5.47
CA TYR A 153 21.42 6.73 6.17
C TYR A 153 22.47 7.58 5.45
N VAL A 154 22.05 8.74 4.97
CA VAL A 154 22.90 9.69 4.25
C VAL A 154 23.62 10.58 5.25
N GLN A 155 24.94 10.43 5.33
CA GLN A 155 25.81 11.24 6.21
C GLN A 155 25.32 11.35 7.66
N PRO A 156 24.99 10.25 8.36
CA PRO A 156 24.66 10.31 9.79
C PRO A 156 25.77 10.94 10.63
N TRP A 157 27.02 10.80 10.18
CA TRP A 157 28.16 11.58 10.65
C TRP A 157 28.95 12.12 9.45
N PRO A 158 29.74 13.19 9.62
CA PRO A 158 30.56 13.74 8.56
C PRO A 158 31.44 12.67 7.88
N GLY A 159 31.26 12.49 6.57
CA GLY A 159 32.02 11.52 5.77
C GLY A 159 31.65 10.05 5.99
N VAL A 160 30.60 9.73 6.76
CA VAL A 160 30.19 8.34 7.01
C VAL A 160 28.90 8.03 6.26
N ALA A 161 28.83 6.89 5.57
CA ALA A 161 27.59 6.31 5.08
C ALA A 161 27.30 5.01 5.86
N LEU A 162 26.03 4.82 6.23
CA LEU A 162 25.56 3.62 6.93
C LEU A 162 24.42 3.01 6.12
N SER A 163 24.55 1.74 5.75
CA SER A 163 23.49 1.01 5.06
C SER A 163 23.07 -0.26 5.81
N TYR A 164 21.82 -0.62 5.58
CA TYR A 164 21.22 -1.87 6.04
C TYR A 164 20.70 -2.63 4.83
N GLN A 165 21.01 -3.92 4.77
CA GLN A 165 20.60 -4.81 3.70
C GLN A 165 19.74 -5.93 4.27
N SER A 166 18.71 -6.31 3.53
CA SER A 166 17.87 -7.46 3.84
C SER A 166 18.25 -8.63 2.94
N GLU A 167 18.66 -9.74 3.53
CA GLU A 167 19.02 -10.96 2.80
C GLU A 167 18.31 -12.15 3.44
N GLY A 168 17.37 -12.78 2.72
CA GLY A 168 16.63 -13.95 3.21
C GLY A 168 15.90 -13.74 4.55
N GLY A 169 15.49 -12.50 4.86
CA GLY A 169 14.87 -12.14 6.14
C GLY A 169 15.85 -11.93 7.31
N SER A 170 17.15 -12.04 7.05
CA SER A 170 18.20 -11.54 7.92
C SER A 170 18.48 -10.07 7.63
N LEU A 171 19.00 -9.36 8.62
CA LEU A 171 19.43 -7.96 8.52
C LEU A 171 20.95 -7.91 8.59
N ASN A 172 21.59 -7.44 7.52
CA ASN A 172 23.01 -7.11 7.51
C ASN A 172 23.20 -5.60 7.64
N ARG A 173 24.26 -5.16 8.32
CA ARG A 173 24.63 -3.76 8.50
C ARG A 173 26.04 -3.52 7.97
N SER A 174 26.20 -2.50 7.13
CA SER A 174 27.49 -2.08 6.59
C SER A 174 27.75 -0.60 6.82
N THR A 175 29.00 -0.26 7.14
CA THR A 175 29.46 1.14 7.28
C THR A 175 30.58 1.41 6.31
N ARG A 176 30.49 2.52 5.58
CA ARG A 176 31.55 3.00 4.69
C ARG A 176 31.97 4.40 5.11
N SER A 177 33.25 4.61 5.38
CA SER A 177 33.81 5.94 5.54
C SER A 177 34.35 6.43 4.20
N HIS A 178 33.96 7.63 3.80
CA HIS A 178 34.65 8.38 2.76
C HIS A 178 35.69 9.27 3.46
N ARG A 179 36.95 9.11 3.08
CA ARG A 179 38.02 10.00 3.55
C ARG A 179 37.71 11.39 3.00
N LEU A 180 37.44 12.36 3.87
CA LEU A 180 37.37 13.76 3.44
C LEU A 180 38.75 14.15 2.87
N PRO A 181 38.83 14.91 1.77
CA PRO A 181 40.07 15.55 1.38
C PRO A 181 40.56 16.35 2.58
N THR A 182 41.75 16.03 3.09
CA THR A 182 42.42 16.89 4.08
C THR A 182 42.49 18.28 3.47
N PRO A 183 41.95 19.33 4.14
CA PRO A 183 42.20 20.69 3.72
C PRO A 183 43.71 20.85 3.62
N GLY A 184 44.19 21.18 2.41
CA GLY A 184 45.60 21.41 2.16
C GLY A 184 46.11 22.40 3.20
N ARG A 185 47.16 22.00 3.91
CA ARG A 185 47.96 22.90 4.72
C ARG A 185 48.44 23.98 3.76
N SER A 186 47.92 25.20 3.90
CA SER A 186 48.53 26.36 3.29
C SER A 186 49.89 26.54 3.97
N ASP A 187 50.94 26.25 3.20
CA ASP A 187 52.32 26.55 3.58
C ASP A 187 52.53 28.06 3.82
#